data_AF-A0A4Q2YDI6-F1
#
_entry.id   AF-A0A4Q2YDI6-F1
#
_cell.length_a   1.000
_cell.length_b   1.000
_cell.length_c   1.000
_cell.angle_alpha   90.00
_cell.angle_beta   90.00
_cell.angle_gamma   90.00
#
_symmetry.space_group_name_H-M   'P 1'
#
loop_
_entity.id
_entity.type
_entity.pdbx_description
1 polymer ?
#
loop_
_entity_poly.entity_id
_entity_poly.type
_entity_poly.pdbx_seq_one_letter_code
_entity_poly.pdbx_strand_id
1 'polypeptide(L)'
;MMNKALTASLRMMAFLWDDLARAGSAAPFHEQFMEELDALRRFQECFPHRNLAQLAGLLEARIMREFRLRFSREEIQRCRARLNRMN
;
A
#
# COMPACT_ATOMS: atom_id res chain seq x y z
N MET A 1 -17.27 10.01 -5.36
CA MET A 1 -17.01 9.35 -4.06
C MET A 1 -16.04 8.21 -4.26
N MET A 2 -14.97 8.15 -3.46
CA MET A 2 -13.98 7.07 -3.54
C MET A 2 -14.61 5.77 -3.01
N ASN A 3 -14.47 4.67 -3.75
CA ASN A 3 -15.05 3.38 -3.38
C ASN A 3 -14.52 2.94 -2.00
N LYS A 4 -15.39 2.49 -1.09
CA LYS A 4 -15.00 2.01 0.25
C LYS A 4 -13.91 0.93 0.19
N ALA A 5 -13.96 0.05 -0.82
CA ALA A 5 -12.95 -0.98 -1.04
C ALA A 5 -11.57 -0.38 -1.39
N LEU A 6 -11.56 0.67 -2.21
CA LEU A 6 -10.34 1.40 -2.56
C LEU A 6 -9.75 2.10 -1.33
N THR A 7 -10.59 2.74 -0.52
CA THR A 7 -10.15 3.38 0.74
C THR A 7 -9.58 2.37 1.72
N ALA A 8 -10.18 1.18 1.85
CA ALA A 8 -9.68 0.12 2.71
C ALA A 8 -8.33 -0.43 2.22
N SER A 9 -8.19 -0.66 0.91
CA SER A 9 -6.92 -1.13 0.31
C SER A 9 -5.80 -0.10 0.50
N LEU A 10 -6.07 1.20 0.29
CA LEU A 10 -5.08 2.26 0.53
C LEU A 10 -4.67 2.37 2.01
N ARG A 11 -5.61 2.18 2.96
CA ARG A 11 -5.30 2.13 4.40
C ARG A 11 -4.41 0.94 4.75
N MET A 12 -4.69 -0.23 4.18
CA MET A 12 -3.87 -1.42 4.36
C MET A 12 -2.45 -1.19 3.82
N MET A 13 -2.34 -0.59 2.63
CA MET A 13 -1.04 -0.25 2.04
C MET A 13 -0.24 0.70 2.94
N ALA A 14 -0.87 1.75 3.47
CA ALA A 14 -0.22 2.68 4.41
C ALA A 14 0.21 2.02 5.74
N PHE A 15 -0.52 1.02 6.21
CA PHE A 15 -0.11 0.28 7.40
C PHE A 15 1.10 -0.63 7.14
N LEU A 16 1.05 -1.41 6.05
CA LEU A 16 2.16 -2.30 5.66
C LEU A 16 3.43 -1.49 5.35
N TRP A 17 3.22 -0.29 4.82
CA TRP A 17 4.25 0.72 4.62
C TRP A 17 4.98 1.09 5.92
N ASP A 18 4.25 1.46 6.96
CA ASP A 18 4.82 1.86 8.25
C ASP A 18 5.62 0.72 8.90
N ASP A 19 5.15 -0.51 8.75
CA ASP A 19 5.88 -1.67 9.27
C ASP A 19 7.17 -1.93 8.46
N LEU A 20 7.14 -1.83 7.12
CA LEU A 20 8.34 -1.86 6.27
C LEU A 20 9.34 -0.77 6.67
N ALA A 21 8.85 0.44 6.96
CA ALA A 21 9.67 1.56 7.36
C ALA A 21 10.41 1.35 8.68
N ARG A 22 9.76 0.67 9.63
CA ARG A 22 10.34 0.36 10.94
C ARG A 22 11.37 -0.77 10.90
N ALA A 23 11.25 -1.71 9.95
CA ALA A 23 12.05 -2.93 9.95
C ALA A 23 13.45 -2.79 9.32
N GLY A 24 13.71 -1.77 8.50
CA GLY A 24 15.06 -1.56 7.98
C GLY A 24 15.14 -0.56 6.84
N SER A 25 15.73 0.60 7.12
CA SER A 25 16.19 1.60 6.15
C SER A 25 15.27 1.77 4.93
N ALA A 26 14.02 2.17 5.16
CA ALA A 26 13.01 2.29 4.09
C ALA A 26 12.87 3.70 3.51
N ALA A 27 13.78 4.62 3.82
CA ALA A 27 13.82 5.95 3.20
C ALA A 27 13.71 5.90 1.65
N PRO A 28 14.48 5.06 0.91
CA PRO A 28 14.34 5.00 -0.55
C PRO A 28 13.01 4.39 -1.01
N PHE A 29 12.34 3.65 -0.13
CA PHE A 29 11.06 3.05 -0.44
C PHE A 29 9.95 4.11 -0.28
N HIS A 30 10.02 4.99 0.75
CA HIS A 30 8.97 5.97 1.05
C HIS A 30 8.80 6.99 -0.06
N GLU A 31 9.91 7.46 -0.60
CA GLU A 31 9.91 8.34 -1.77
C GLU A 31 9.23 7.66 -2.96
N GLN A 32 9.58 6.39 -3.27
CA GLN A 32 8.91 5.65 -4.34
C GLN A 32 7.40 5.47 -4.10
N PHE A 33 6.98 5.15 -2.87
CA PHE A 33 5.56 4.97 -2.59
C PHE A 33 4.77 6.29 -2.67
N MET A 34 5.36 7.39 -2.21
CA MET A 34 4.76 8.72 -2.33
C MET A 34 4.69 9.19 -3.78
N GLU A 35 5.72 8.92 -4.58
CA GLU A 35 5.71 9.17 -6.03
C GLU A 35 4.60 8.37 -6.74
N GLU A 36 4.43 7.10 -6.38
CA GLU A 36 3.40 6.24 -6.96
C GLU A 36 1.99 6.67 -6.53
N LEU A 37 1.81 7.10 -5.26
CA LEU A 37 0.56 7.69 -4.79
C LEU A 37 0.25 9.01 -5.53
N ASP A 38 1.27 9.84 -5.76
CA ASP A 38 1.09 11.10 -6.49
C ASP A 38 0.79 10.86 -7.97
N ALA A 39 1.43 9.85 -8.59
CA ALA A 39 1.09 9.39 -9.93
C ALA A 39 -0.36 8.90 -10.02
N LEU A 40 -0.84 8.18 -8.99
CA LEU A 40 -2.21 7.70 -8.89
C LEU A 40 -3.21 8.87 -8.75
N ARG A 41 -2.85 9.89 -7.97
CA ARG A 41 -3.62 11.14 -7.84
C ARG A 41 -3.69 11.91 -9.16
N ARG A 42 -2.54 12.15 -9.81
CA ARG A 42 -2.48 12.85 -11.11
C ARG A 42 -3.24 12.09 -12.20
N PHE A 43 -3.12 10.76 -12.22
CA PHE A 43 -3.89 9.93 -13.15
C PHE A 43 -5.40 10.05 -12.93
N GLN A 44 -5.85 10.13 -11.67
CA GLN A 44 -7.26 10.36 -11.34
C GLN A 44 -7.75 11.73 -11.83
N GLU A 45 -6.93 12.76 -11.68
CA GLU A 45 -7.24 14.12 -12.14
C GLU A 45 -7.35 14.17 -13.67
N CYS A 46 -6.46 13.49 -14.40
CA CYS A 46 -6.48 13.42 -15.86
C CYS A 46 -7.57 12.48 -16.41
N PHE A 47 -7.93 11.44 -15.67
CA PHE A 47 -8.87 10.40 -16.10
C PHE A 47 -9.93 10.09 -15.03
N PRO A 48 -10.85 11.03 -14.72
CA PRO A 48 -11.81 10.90 -13.61
C PRO A 48 -12.80 9.74 -13.79
N HIS A 49 -12.95 9.21 -15.00
CA HIS A 49 -13.82 8.07 -15.32
C HIS A 49 -13.08 6.72 -15.40
N ARG A 50 -11.75 6.68 -15.30
CA ARG A 50 -10.99 5.42 -15.36
C ARG A 50 -10.96 4.72 -14.00
N ASN A 51 -10.87 3.39 -14.07
CA ASN A 51 -10.99 2.52 -12.91
C ASN A 51 -9.71 2.52 -12.06
N LEU A 52 -9.70 3.39 -11.04
CA LEU A 52 -8.67 3.48 -9.99
C LEU A 52 -8.33 2.14 -9.32
N ALA A 53 -9.25 1.17 -9.33
CA ALA A 53 -9.03 -0.12 -8.70
C ALA A 53 -7.88 -0.91 -9.34
N GLN A 54 -7.63 -0.74 -10.65
CA GLN A 54 -6.54 -1.44 -11.33
C GLN A 54 -5.17 -0.92 -10.91
N LEU A 55 -5.01 0.42 -10.83
CA LEU A 55 -3.79 1.06 -10.38
C LEU A 55 -3.51 0.78 -8.90
N ALA A 56 -4.55 0.85 -8.06
CA ALA A 56 -4.43 0.46 -6.66
C ALA A 56 -4.04 -1.02 -6.51
N GLY A 57 -4.60 -1.92 -7.31
CA GLY A 57 -4.22 -3.34 -7.31
C GLY A 57 -2.76 -3.58 -7.69
N LEU A 58 -2.22 -2.81 -8.64
CA LEU A 58 -0.79 -2.88 -9.00
C LEU A 58 0.10 -2.39 -7.85
N LEU A 59 -0.29 -1.30 -7.18
CA LEU A 59 0.41 -0.75 -6.03
C LEU A 59 0.39 -1.74 -4.85
N GLU A 60 -0.76 -2.36 -4.59
CA GLU A 60 -0.96 -3.40 -3.59
C GLU A 60 -0.04 -4.60 -3.83
N ALA A 61 -0.01 -5.11 -5.07
CA ALA A 61 0.80 -6.25 -5.43
C ALA A 61 2.30 -5.99 -5.22
N ARG A 62 2.76 -4.77 -5.53
CA ARG A 62 4.16 -4.36 -5.33
C ARG A 62 4.51 -4.28 -3.83
N ILE A 63 3.69 -3.60 -3.02
CA ILE A 63 3.91 -3.52 -1.57
C ILE A 63 3.92 -4.92 -0.96
N MET A 64 2.96 -5.78 -1.32
CA MET A 64 2.87 -7.13 -0.80
C MET A 64 4.06 -8.00 -1.20
N ARG A 65 4.62 -7.82 -2.39
CA ARG A 65 5.83 -8.50 -2.82
C ARG A 65 7.02 -8.12 -1.94
N GLU A 66 7.25 -6.84 -1.74
CA GLU A 66 8.39 -6.32 -0.98
C GLU A 66 8.26 -6.63 0.52
N PHE A 67 7.03 -6.55 1.03
CA PHE A 67 6.69 -7.01 2.36
C PHE A 67 7.07 -8.48 2.58
N ARG A 68 6.76 -9.37 1.63
CA ARG A 68 7.13 -10.79 1.72
C ARG A 68 8.63 -11.05 1.56
N LEU A 69 9.35 -10.19 0.83
CA LEU A 69 10.79 -10.33 0.67
C LEU A 69 11.55 -9.94 1.93
N ARG A 70 11.06 -8.95 2.67
CA ARG A 70 11.76 -8.41 3.85
C ARG A 70 11.35 -9.04 5.18
N PHE A 71 10.14 -9.55 5.29
CA PHE A 71 9.63 -10.11 6.53
C PHE A 71 9.57 -11.63 6.51
N SER A 72 9.94 -12.24 7.63
CA SER A 72 9.72 -13.66 7.88
C SER A 72 8.21 -13.98 7.95
N ARG A 73 7.87 -15.26 7.80
CA ARG A 73 6.49 -15.74 7.86
C ARG A 73 5.78 -15.40 9.18
N GLU A 74 6.52 -15.37 10.29
CA GLU A 74 6.01 -15.04 11.63
C GLU A 74 5.73 -13.54 11.80
N GLU A 75 6.57 -12.69 11.22
CA GLU A 75 6.35 -11.23 11.19
C GLU A 75 5.18 -10.87 10.29
N ILE A 76 5.03 -11.55 9.15
CA ILE A 76 3.86 -11.41 8.27
C ILE A 76 2.56 -11.75 9.03
N GLN A 77 2.55 -12.83 9.81
CA GLN A 77 1.39 -13.22 10.62
C GLN A 77 1.07 -12.20 11.71
N ARG A 78 2.09 -11.67 12.39
CA ARG A 78 1.93 -10.57 13.36
C ARG A 78 1.33 -9.32 12.73
N CYS A 79 1.78 -8.95 11.53
CA CYS A 79 1.23 -7.79 10.82
C CYS A 79 -0.22 -8.02 10.37
N ARG A 80 -0.55 -9.22 9.88
CA ARG A 80 -1.94 -9.61 9.56
C ARG A 80 -2.85 -9.51 10.78
N ALA A 81 -2.40 -9.98 11.93
CA ALA A 81 -3.16 -9.89 13.18
C ALA A 81 -3.40 -8.43 13.61
N ARG A 82 -2.43 -7.52 13.37
CA ARG A 82 -2.58 -6.09 13.63
C ARG A 82 -3.55 -5.42 12.65
N LEU A 83 -3.45 -5.72 11.34
CA LEU A 83 -4.38 -5.22 10.32
C LEU A 83 -5.84 -5.59 10.62
N ASN A 84 -6.09 -6.85 11.00
CA ASN A 84 -7.42 -7.33 11.34
C ASN A 84 -8.02 -6.68 12.60
N ARG A 85 -7.22 -6.00 13.43
CA ARG A 85 -7.70 -5.23 14.60
C ARG A 85 -8.00 -3.77 14.27
N MET A 86 -7.53 -3.27 13.12
CA MET A 86 -7.72 -1.87 12.69
C MET A 86 -8.87 -1.70 11.69
N ASN A 87 -9.36 -2.80 11.11
CA ASN A 87 -10.58 -2.87 10.30
C ASN A 87 -11.80 -3.19 11.17
#